data_AF-A0A931X0A8-F1
#
_entry.id   AF-A0A931X0A8-F1
#
_cell.length_a   1.000
_cell.length_b   1.000
_cell.length_c   1.000
_cell.angle_alpha   90.00
_cell.angle_beta   90.00
_cell.angle_gamma   90.00
#
_symmetry.space_group_name_H-M   'P 1'
#
loop_
_entity.id
_entity.type
_entity.pdbx_description
1 polymer ?
#
loop_
_entity_poly.entity_id
_entity_poly.type
_entity_poly.pdbx_seq_one_letter_code
_entity_poly.pdbx_strand_id
1 'polypeptide(L)'
;MARTLSVPVARPAPNITLLTWGGIALCSALLLPWFRQGREIFSFLPAAMGLVLLRDSPWVIGVVILATLAVTVALLPRGEAERGRGALAVGALGLLLTTGELHLAGRPFGVGAAIVVLSFLAVLGTGLALSGMLRVDAFLAGSVLWMSAFVFIFILFPLWTVLKASVVVDGRLTLGFVEATLRAPNFLLVNNPATPRNETQIAALVGVTAGVLVGGALVVAGRRWRAVAWGIAVSTGTFVLAALYLGFGAVRNSVLLAIAVGVVSTALGFLFALLSERSRLPTRRLLGPFSILPIITPPFVLGLAMIFLFGRRGFITYQVLGISTNIFFGPLGVAIAQILAYTPIAYLVL
;
A
#
# COMPACT_ATOMS: atom_id res chain seq x y z
N MET A 1 56.78 -39.25 9.11
CA MET A 1 56.79 -37.77 9.09
C MET A 1 55.54 -37.27 8.37
N ALA A 2 54.46 -36.99 9.10
CA ALA A 2 53.28 -36.31 8.55
C ALA A 2 53.42 -34.82 8.87
N ARG A 3 53.71 -34.00 7.86
CA ARG A 3 53.68 -32.53 7.99
C ARG A 3 52.22 -32.12 8.19
N THR A 4 51.88 -31.68 9.39
CA THR A 4 50.66 -30.94 9.68
C THR A 4 50.68 -29.64 8.88
N LEU A 5 49.86 -29.57 7.84
CA LEU A 5 49.59 -28.33 7.12
C LEU A 5 48.86 -27.38 8.08
N SER A 6 49.60 -26.46 8.70
CA SER A 6 49.02 -25.34 9.44
C SER A 6 48.33 -24.42 8.42
N VAL A 7 47.02 -24.58 8.26
CA VAL A 7 46.21 -23.60 7.52
C VAL A 7 46.32 -22.28 8.29
N PRO A 8 46.82 -21.19 7.68
CA PRO A 8 46.91 -19.91 8.37
C PRO A 8 45.50 -19.47 8.75
N VAL A 9 45.28 -19.21 10.03
CA VAL A 9 44.02 -18.63 10.54
C VAL A 9 43.91 -17.22 9.93
N ALA A 10 43.20 -17.12 8.81
CA ALA A 10 42.93 -15.84 8.17
C ALA A 10 42.18 -14.96 9.18
N ARG A 11 42.72 -13.77 9.48
CA ARG A 11 42.03 -12.82 10.35
C ARG A 11 40.67 -12.49 9.72
N PRO A 12 39.57 -12.56 10.47
CA PRO A 12 38.25 -12.29 9.91
C PRO A 12 38.19 -10.84 9.43
N ALA A 13 38.07 -10.68 8.10
CA ALA A 13 37.97 -9.38 7.45
C ALA A 13 36.77 -8.57 7.99
N PRO A 14 36.80 -7.23 7.94
CA PRO A 14 35.68 -6.40 8.35
C PRO A 14 34.42 -6.71 7.53
N ASN A 15 33.25 -6.68 8.17
CA ASN A 15 31.99 -6.91 7.47
C ASN A 15 31.53 -5.61 6.79
N ILE A 16 31.66 -5.56 5.47
CA ILE A 16 31.37 -4.36 4.67
C ILE A 16 29.89 -3.95 4.82
N THR A 17 28.95 -4.89 4.85
CA THR A 17 27.52 -4.59 4.96
C THR A 17 27.16 -3.94 6.30
N LEU A 18 27.71 -4.43 7.40
CA LEU A 18 27.52 -3.78 8.70
C LEU A 18 28.20 -2.42 8.75
N LEU A 19 29.39 -2.29 8.13
CA LEU A 19 30.14 -1.04 8.10
C LEU A 19 29.39 0.04 7.32
N THR A 20 28.79 -0.32 6.17
CA THR A 20 28.02 0.62 5.36
C THR A 20 26.76 1.08 6.10
N TRP A 21 25.96 0.17 6.63
CA TRP A 21 24.73 0.55 7.35
C TRP A 21 25.00 1.27 8.67
N GLY A 22 26.01 0.84 9.43
CA GLY A 22 26.45 1.55 10.63
C GLY A 22 26.99 2.95 10.31
N GLY A 23 27.75 3.09 9.22
CA GLY A 23 28.26 4.36 8.73
C GLY A 23 27.15 5.31 8.28
N ILE A 24 26.16 4.81 7.51
CA ILE A 24 24.98 5.58 7.11
C ILE A 24 24.18 6.00 8.34
N ALA A 25 23.96 5.11 9.31
CA ALA A 25 23.29 5.45 10.57
C ALA A 25 24.02 6.58 11.30
N LEU A 26 25.35 6.51 11.41
CA LEU A 26 26.16 7.51 12.10
C LEU A 26 26.15 8.86 11.38
N CYS A 27 26.39 8.86 10.07
CA CYS A 27 26.38 10.06 9.26
C CYS A 27 25.00 10.74 9.26
N SER A 28 23.92 9.96 9.13
CA SER A 28 22.55 10.51 9.18
C SER A 28 22.17 10.99 10.58
N ALA A 29 22.57 10.27 11.63
CA ALA A 29 22.34 10.67 13.01
C ALA A 29 23.04 11.98 13.38
N LEU A 30 24.15 12.32 12.73
CA LEU A 30 24.92 13.54 13.00
C LEU A 30 24.57 14.69 12.05
N LEU A 31 24.54 14.42 10.74
CA LEU A 31 24.60 15.46 9.71
C LEU A 31 23.24 15.82 9.12
N LEU A 32 22.18 15.06 9.41
CA LEU A 32 20.85 15.29 8.83
C LEU A 32 19.85 15.82 9.86
N PRO A 33 18.80 16.53 9.39
CA PRO A 33 17.76 17.03 10.27
C PRO A 33 16.85 15.89 10.74
N TRP A 34 16.74 15.74 12.06
CA TRP A 34 15.90 14.74 12.73
C TRP A 34 14.41 15.13 12.75
N PHE A 35 14.15 16.44 12.79
CA PHE A 35 12.81 17.00 12.83
C PHE A 35 12.62 17.98 11.67
N ARG A 36 11.36 18.19 11.27
CA ARG A 36 10.99 19.15 10.22
C ARG A 36 10.01 20.20 10.73
N GLN A 37 10.05 21.39 10.13
CA GLN A 37 9.04 22.42 10.37
C GLN A 37 7.87 22.22 9.41
N GLY A 38 6.70 21.93 9.97
CA GLY A 38 5.47 21.80 9.20
C GLY A 38 5.45 20.58 8.26
N ARG A 39 4.95 20.79 7.04
CA ARG A 39 4.64 19.71 6.08
C ARG A 39 5.73 19.46 5.04
N GLU A 40 6.77 20.28 4.98
CA GLU A 40 7.85 20.14 4.01
C GLU A 40 8.83 19.05 4.43
N ILE A 41 9.04 18.03 3.59
CA ILE A 41 9.90 16.88 3.93
C ILE A 41 11.37 17.27 3.93
N PHE A 42 11.78 18.19 3.05
CA PHE A 42 13.16 18.64 2.88
C PHE A 42 13.45 19.96 3.61
N SER A 43 12.75 20.26 4.72
CA SER A 43 13.04 21.47 5.50
C SER A 43 14.37 21.30 6.22
N PHE A 44 15.36 22.12 5.88
CA PHE A 44 16.66 22.14 6.56
C PHE A 44 16.67 23.18 7.67
N LEU A 45 16.62 22.69 8.90
CA LEU A 45 16.70 23.53 10.09
C LEU A 45 18.01 23.24 10.82
N PRO A 46 18.88 24.23 10.99
CA PRO A 46 20.12 24.04 11.73
C PRO A 46 19.89 23.48 13.14
N ALA A 47 18.84 23.93 13.83
CA ALA A 47 18.48 23.46 15.16
C ALA A 47 17.96 22.01 15.19
N ALA A 48 17.51 21.46 14.05
CA ALA A 48 17.07 20.08 13.95
C ALA A 48 18.18 19.12 13.52
N MET A 49 19.37 19.64 13.19
CA MET A 49 20.52 18.81 12.84
C MET A 49 20.94 17.96 14.04
N GLY A 50 21.23 16.69 13.79
CA GLY A 50 21.63 15.76 14.85
C GLY A 50 22.82 16.24 15.68
N LEU A 51 23.82 16.86 15.04
CA LEU A 51 24.99 17.42 15.72
C LEU A 51 24.63 18.52 16.74
N VAL A 52 23.59 19.30 16.46
CA VAL A 52 23.09 20.34 17.37
C VAL A 52 22.28 19.69 18.48
N LEU A 53 21.40 18.74 18.12
CA LEU A 53 20.55 18.00 19.06
C LEU A 53 21.32 17.16 20.07
N LEU A 54 22.58 16.80 19.78
CA LEU A 54 23.46 16.14 20.76
C LEU A 54 23.64 16.93 22.06
N ARG A 55 23.46 18.25 22.04
CA ARG A 55 23.57 19.08 23.25
C ARG A 55 22.32 19.02 24.12
N ASP A 56 21.16 18.81 23.48
CA ASP A 56 19.86 19.03 24.09
C ASP A 56 19.06 17.74 24.33
N SER A 57 19.36 16.66 23.59
CA SER A 57 18.63 15.39 23.67
C SER A 57 19.55 14.21 24.05
N PRO A 58 19.37 13.61 25.25
CA PRO A 58 20.14 12.43 25.65
C PRO A 58 19.83 11.21 24.78
N TRP A 59 18.65 11.17 24.15
CA TRP A 59 18.26 10.10 23.26
C TRP A 59 19.06 10.12 21.96
N VAL A 60 19.28 11.30 21.37
CA VAL A 60 20.11 11.46 20.16
C VAL A 60 21.57 11.07 20.46
N ILE A 61 22.08 11.40 21.64
CA ILE A 61 23.40 10.91 22.11
C ILE A 61 23.42 9.38 22.13
N GLY A 62 22.41 8.74 22.73
CA GLY A 62 22.30 7.28 22.78
C GLY A 62 22.26 6.65 21.38
N VAL A 63 21.53 7.26 20.45
CA VAL A 63 21.48 6.80 19.05
C VAL A 63 22.85 6.93 18.37
N VAL A 64 23.54 8.05 18.53
CA VAL A 64 24.89 8.24 17.95
C VAL A 64 25.86 7.21 18.53
N ILE A 65 25.82 6.95 19.84
CA ILE A 65 26.64 5.91 20.48
C ILE A 65 26.36 4.54 19.86
N LEU A 66 25.09 4.18 19.68
CA LEU A 66 24.73 2.89 19.06
C LEU A 66 25.11 2.83 17.58
N ALA A 67 25.03 3.94 16.83
CA ALA A 67 25.48 3.99 15.44
C ALA A 67 27.01 3.82 15.35
N THR A 68 27.77 4.46 16.25
CA THR A 68 29.21 4.23 16.39
C THR A 68 29.48 2.78 16.78
N LEU A 69 28.72 2.21 17.73
CA LEU A 69 28.87 0.81 18.13
C LEU A 69 28.61 -0.14 16.96
N ALA A 70 27.63 0.14 16.09
CA ALA A 70 27.38 -0.65 14.88
C ALA A 70 28.60 -0.67 13.94
N VAL A 71 29.24 0.50 13.73
CA VAL A 71 30.50 0.62 12.97
C VAL A 71 31.61 -0.19 13.64
N THR A 72 31.77 -0.09 14.96
CA THR A 72 32.83 -0.85 15.66
C THR A 72 32.61 -2.35 15.59
N VAL A 73 31.37 -2.85 15.71
CA VAL A 73 31.03 -4.27 15.57
C VAL A 73 31.41 -4.80 14.18
N ALA A 74 31.29 -3.97 13.14
CA ALA A 74 31.69 -4.32 11.78
C ALA A 74 33.21 -4.49 11.62
N LEU A 75 34.01 -3.75 12.39
CA LEU A 75 35.47 -3.70 12.31
C LEU A 75 36.16 -4.71 13.24
N LEU A 76 35.52 -5.12 14.35
CA LEU A 76 36.11 -6.02 15.34
C LEU A 76 36.45 -7.38 14.73
N PRO A 77 37.67 -7.93 14.89
CA PRO A 77 38.08 -9.23 14.34
C PRO A 77 37.51 -10.40 15.16
N ARG A 78 36.17 -10.53 15.18
CA ARG A 78 35.42 -11.60 15.85
C ARG A 78 34.78 -12.55 14.84
N GLY A 79 34.35 -13.72 15.31
CA GLY A 79 33.58 -14.67 14.50
C GLY A 79 32.24 -14.09 14.02
N GLU A 80 31.72 -14.60 12.91
CA GLU A 80 30.50 -14.07 12.28
C GLU A 80 29.28 -14.13 13.21
N ALA A 81 29.11 -15.21 13.96
CA ALA A 81 28.01 -15.36 14.90
C ALA A 81 28.05 -14.33 16.05
N GLU A 82 29.24 -14.02 16.57
CA GLU A 82 29.40 -13.02 17.64
C GLU A 82 29.16 -11.60 17.11
N ARG A 83 29.68 -11.28 15.92
CA ARG A 83 29.37 -10.03 15.22
C ARG A 83 27.88 -9.90 14.97
N GLY A 84 27.23 -10.99 14.55
CA GLY A 84 25.80 -11.04 14.32
C GLY A 84 24.98 -10.74 15.57
N ARG A 85 25.31 -11.36 16.71
CA ARG A 85 24.66 -11.06 17.99
C ARG A 85 24.88 -9.61 18.44
N GLY A 86 26.09 -9.08 18.26
CA GLY A 86 26.42 -7.69 18.53
C GLY A 86 25.58 -6.73 17.67
N ALA A 87 25.56 -6.95 16.35
CA ALA A 87 24.78 -6.15 15.41
C ALA A 87 23.27 -6.25 15.68
N LEU A 88 22.78 -7.43 16.07
CA LEU A 88 21.39 -7.64 16.45
C LEU A 88 21.00 -6.80 17.67
N ALA A 89 21.81 -6.82 18.73
CA ALA A 89 21.57 -6.03 19.93
C ALA A 89 21.64 -4.53 19.62
N VAL A 90 22.66 -4.09 18.89
CA VAL A 90 22.84 -2.68 18.52
C VAL A 90 21.71 -2.19 17.61
N GLY A 91 21.33 -2.98 16.60
CA GLY A 91 20.23 -2.65 15.70
C GLY A 91 18.90 -2.55 16.44
N ALA A 92 18.59 -3.51 17.33
CA ALA A 92 17.35 -3.50 18.10
C ALA A 92 17.28 -2.32 19.08
N LEU A 93 18.35 -2.09 19.85
CA LEU A 93 18.42 -0.95 20.78
C LEU A 93 18.41 0.38 20.04
N GLY A 94 19.08 0.45 18.89
CA GLY A 94 19.11 1.65 18.03
C GLY A 94 17.72 2.01 17.54
N LEU A 95 16.93 1.02 17.11
CA LEU A 95 15.54 1.21 16.74
C LEU A 95 14.67 1.67 17.90
N LEU A 96 14.80 1.02 19.08
CA LEU A 96 14.02 1.38 20.26
C LEU A 96 14.32 2.82 20.74
N LEU A 97 15.59 3.22 20.80
CA LEU A 97 15.97 4.58 21.18
C LEU A 97 15.50 5.61 20.15
N THR A 98 15.70 5.33 18.86
CA THR A 98 15.31 6.25 17.79
C THR A 98 13.79 6.44 17.76
N THR A 99 13.01 5.36 17.83
CA THR A 99 11.55 5.45 17.86
C THR A 99 11.03 6.07 19.16
N GLY A 100 11.69 5.80 20.30
CA GLY A 100 11.40 6.43 21.58
C GLY A 100 11.56 7.95 21.53
N GLU A 101 12.69 8.45 21.03
CA GLU A 101 12.93 9.88 20.86
C GLU A 101 11.83 10.53 20.02
N LEU A 102 11.49 9.89 18.90
CA LEU A 102 10.53 10.47 17.98
C LEU A 102 9.09 10.47 18.53
N HIS A 103 8.73 9.46 19.32
CA HIS A 103 7.44 9.40 19.99
C HIS A 103 7.34 10.45 21.11
N LEU A 104 8.39 10.57 21.93
CA LEU A 104 8.41 11.48 23.08
C LEU A 104 8.56 12.94 22.67
N ALA A 105 9.33 13.23 21.62
CA ALA A 105 9.52 14.59 21.14
C ALA A 105 8.22 15.22 20.59
N GLY A 106 7.26 14.41 20.13
CA GLY A 106 5.98 14.88 19.58
C GLY A 106 6.12 15.78 18.33
N ARG A 107 7.30 15.79 17.71
CA ARG A 107 7.63 16.64 16.56
C ARG A 107 7.55 15.83 15.25
N PRO A 108 7.20 16.47 14.12
CA PRO A 108 7.19 15.79 12.83
C PRO A 108 8.57 15.20 12.47
N PHE A 109 8.57 13.94 12.07
CA PHE A 109 9.75 13.19 11.61
C PHE A 109 10.43 13.87 10.41
N GLY A 110 11.73 14.11 10.52
CA GLY A 110 12.60 14.56 9.42
C GLY A 110 13.27 13.40 8.68
N VAL A 111 13.96 13.73 7.58
CA VAL A 111 14.67 12.76 6.73
C VAL A 111 15.82 12.06 7.45
N GLY A 112 16.51 12.74 8.37
CA GLY A 112 17.62 12.16 9.14
C GLY A 112 17.14 11.00 10.02
N ALA A 113 16.10 11.24 10.81
CA ALA A 113 15.48 10.23 11.66
C ALA A 113 14.98 9.01 10.85
N ALA A 114 14.37 9.24 9.68
CA ALA A 114 13.93 8.16 8.80
C ALA A 114 15.09 7.28 8.30
N ILE A 115 16.19 7.90 7.86
CA ILE A 115 17.38 7.17 7.40
C ILE A 115 18.03 6.40 8.56
N VAL A 116 18.08 6.97 9.76
CA VAL A 116 18.60 6.30 10.97
C VAL A 116 17.77 5.05 11.28
N VAL A 117 16.44 5.14 11.29
CA VAL A 117 15.55 3.99 11.50
C VAL A 117 15.79 2.90 10.44
N LEU A 118 15.83 3.27 9.16
CA LEU A 118 16.07 2.30 8.09
C LEU A 118 17.46 1.66 8.20
N SER A 119 18.47 2.43 8.59
CA SER A 119 19.83 1.94 8.78
C SER A 119 19.92 0.95 9.95
N PHE A 120 19.29 1.24 11.08
CA PHE A 120 19.24 0.27 12.20
C PHE A 120 18.40 -0.97 11.88
N LEU A 121 17.33 -0.86 11.08
CA LEU A 121 16.62 -2.03 10.55
C LEU A 121 17.55 -2.90 9.69
N ALA A 122 18.39 -2.29 8.86
CA ALA A 122 19.36 -3.02 8.03
C ALA A 122 20.49 -3.65 8.87
N VAL A 123 20.98 -2.95 9.91
CA VAL A 123 21.93 -3.50 10.89
C VAL A 123 21.31 -4.68 11.64
N LEU A 124 20.06 -4.56 12.08
CA LEU A 124 19.30 -5.63 12.74
C LEU A 124 19.13 -6.85 11.84
N GLY A 125 18.74 -6.63 10.58
CA GLY A 125 18.58 -7.71 9.58
C GLY A 125 19.90 -8.41 9.29
N THR A 126 20.98 -7.65 9.14
CA THR A 126 22.33 -8.21 8.97
C THR A 126 22.75 -8.98 10.22
N GLY A 127 22.43 -8.50 11.42
CA GLY A 127 22.67 -9.20 12.68
C GLY A 127 21.91 -10.53 12.79
N LEU A 128 20.65 -10.56 12.35
CA LEU A 128 19.83 -11.78 12.29
C LEU A 128 20.41 -12.85 11.35
N ALA A 129 20.89 -12.43 10.18
CA ALA A 129 21.55 -13.32 9.23
C ALA A 129 22.87 -13.87 9.78
N LEU A 130 23.76 -12.99 10.26
CA LEU A 130 25.09 -13.37 10.75
C LEU A 130 25.06 -14.19 12.04
N SER A 131 24.07 -13.96 12.91
CA SER A 131 23.90 -14.73 14.16
C SER A 131 23.42 -16.16 13.94
N GLY A 132 23.00 -16.52 12.71
CA GLY A 132 22.45 -17.82 12.38
C GLY A 132 21.00 -18.03 12.83
N MET A 133 20.34 -17.00 13.38
CA MET A 133 18.93 -17.06 13.79
C MET A 133 17.99 -17.13 12.59
N LEU A 134 18.34 -16.46 11.50
CA LEU A 134 17.63 -16.53 10.22
C LEU A 134 18.57 -17.12 9.17
N ARG A 135 18.14 -18.22 8.53
CA ARG A 135 18.92 -18.90 7.49
C ARG A 135 18.73 -18.22 6.12
N VAL A 136 19.10 -16.95 6.03
CA VAL A 136 19.04 -16.13 4.81
C VAL A 136 20.24 -15.19 4.75
N ASP A 137 20.54 -14.66 3.56
CA ASP A 137 21.60 -13.66 3.38
C ASP A 137 21.25 -12.31 4.01
N ALA A 138 22.28 -11.55 4.39
CA ALA A 138 22.13 -10.24 5.04
C ALA A 138 21.28 -9.24 4.22
N PHE A 139 21.44 -9.24 2.90
CA PHE A 139 20.65 -8.39 2.01
C PHE A 139 19.15 -8.74 2.07
N LEU A 140 18.83 -10.04 2.03
CA LEU A 140 17.44 -10.50 2.09
C LEU A 140 16.84 -10.22 3.46
N ALA A 141 17.57 -10.49 4.56
CA ALA A 141 17.11 -10.19 5.92
C ALA A 141 16.82 -8.69 6.11
N GLY A 142 17.71 -7.80 5.66
CA GLY A 142 17.51 -6.36 5.70
C GLY A 142 16.30 -5.91 4.87
N SER A 143 16.18 -6.44 3.64
CA SER A 143 15.06 -6.11 2.74
C SER A 143 13.71 -6.54 3.31
N VAL A 144 13.62 -7.72 3.94
CA VAL A 144 12.39 -8.20 4.58
C VAL A 144 11.98 -7.28 5.73
N LEU A 145 12.93 -6.82 6.55
CA LEU A 145 12.64 -5.87 7.63
C LEU A 145 12.20 -4.50 7.11
N TRP A 146 12.85 -4.00 6.06
CA TRP A 146 12.43 -2.76 5.39
C TRP A 146 11.02 -2.87 4.83
N MET A 147 10.74 -3.93 4.07
CA MET A 147 9.40 -4.20 3.54
C MET A 147 8.37 -4.30 4.65
N SER A 148 8.67 -5.03 5.73
CA SER A 148 7.77 -5.17 6.87
C SER A 148 7.47 -3.82 7.54
N ALA A 149 8.50 -2.98 7.72
CA ALA A 149 8.33 -1.63 8.25
C ALA A 149 7.48 -0.75 7.33
N PHE A 150 7.73 -0.79 6.02
CA PHE A 150 6.94 -0.02 5.05
C PHE A 150 5.49 -0.49 4.97
N VAL A 151 5.24 -1.81 4.94
CA VAL A 151 3.89 -2.36 4.99
C VAL A 151 3.19 -1.94 6.28
N PHE A 152 3.88 -1.98 7.42
CA PHE A 152 3.29 -1.54 8.67
C PHE A 152 2.95 -0.05 8.64
N ILE A 153 3.88 0.82 8.23
CA ILE A 153 3.71 2.27 8.26
C ILE A 153 2.72 2.77 7.20
N PHE A 154 2.73 2.21 5.99
CA PHE A 154 1.95 2.73 4.86
C PHE A 154 0.65 1.99 4.60
N ILE A 155 0.50 0.76 5.10
CA ILE A 155 -0.70 -0.05 4.88
C ILE A 155 -1.41 -0.29 6.21
N LEU A 156 -0.73 -0.96 7.15
CA LEU A 156 -1.38 -1.40 8.39
C LEU A 156 -1.73 -0.23 9.31
N PHE A 157 -0.87 0.77 9.45
CA PHE A 157 -1.11 1.91 10.32
C PHE A 157 -2.24 2.83 9.83
N PRO A 158 -2.32 3.21 8.54
CA PRO A 158 -3.47 3.95 8.03
C PRO A 158 -4.76 3.13 8.12
N LEU A 159 -4.71 1.83 7.78
CA LEU A 159 -5.86 0.93 7.91
C LEU A 159 -6.34 0.86 9.36
N TRP A 160 -5.42 0.68 10.31
CA TRP A 160 -5.72 0.68 11.73
C TRP A 160 -6.34 2.00 12.19
N THR A 161 -5.82 3.13 11.73
CA THR A 161 -6.34 4.46 12.09
C THR A 161 -7.76 4.64 11.57
N VAL A 162 -8.05 4.21 10.34
CA VAL A 162 -9.39 4.25 9.76
C VAL A 162 -10.34 3.32 10.51
N LEU A 163 -9.93 2.08 10.80
CA LEU A 163 -10.74 1.12 11.56
C LEU A 163 -11.01 1.59 12.99
N LYS A 164 -10.00 2.17 13.65
CA LYS A 164 -10.17 2.74 14.99
C LYS A 164 -11.13 3.92 14.97
N ALA A 165 -11.01 4.81 13.98
CA ALA A 165 -11.89 5.96 13.83
C ALA A 165 -13.34 5.57 13.50
N SER A 166 -13.57 4.44 12.82
CA SER A 166 -14.92 3.97 12.50
C SER A 166 -15.61 3.25 13.67
N VAL A 167 -14.85 2.65 14.59
CA VAL A 167 -15.39 1.85 15.70
C VAL A 167 -15.34 2.59 17.03
N VAL A 168 -14.40 3.51 17.23
CA VAL A 168 -14.24 4.26 18.48
C VAL A 168 -14.61 5.72 18.26
N VAL A 169 -15.79 6.11 18.74
CA VAL A 169 -16.29 7.49 18.70
C VAL A 169 -16.36 8.00 20.14
N ASP A 170 -15.72 9.14 20.42
CA ASP A 170 -15.65 9.77 21.74
C ASP A 170 -15.15 8.85 22.88
N GLY A 171 -14.21 7.96 22.55
CA GLY A 171 -13.61 7.03 23.51
C GLY A 171 -14.50 5.82 23.89
N ARG A 172 -15.67 5.67 23.26
CA ARG A 172 -16.54 4.50 23.40
C ARG A 172 -16.48 3.63 22.16
N LEU A 173 -16.48 2.32 22.37
CA LEU A 173 -16.52 1.34 21.29
C LEU A 173 -17.98 1.24 20.81
N THR A 174 -18.27 1.88 19.67
CA THR A 174 -19.60 1.99 19.10
C THR A 174 -19.65 1.33 17.75
N LEU A 175 -20.41 0.23 17.63
CA LEU A 175 -20.77 -0.34 16.33
C LEU A 175 -21.89 0.45 15.64
N GLY A 176 -22.42 1.50 16.28
CA GLY A 176 -23.51 2.32 15.77
C GLY A 176 -23.20 2.95 14.41
N PHE A 177 -21.95 3.34 14.12
CA PHE A 177 -21.58 3.84 12.79
C PHE A 177 -21.59 2.74 11.73
N VAL A 178 -21.12 1.54 12.07
CA VAL A 178 -21.15 0.37 11.17
C VAL A 178 -22.60 -0.04 10.91
N GLU A 179 -23.42 -0.13 11.95
CA GLU A 179 -24.84 -0.42 11.85
C GLU A 179 -25.59 0.67 11.08
N ALA A 180 -25.33 1.95 11.35
CA ALA A 180 -25.92 3.06 10.64
C ALA A 180 -25.48 3.10 9.16
N THR A 181 -24.24 2.70 8.84
CA THR A 181 -23.75 2.60 7.45
C THR A 181 -24.37 1.41 6.73
N LEU A 182 -24.53 0.26 7.39
CA LEU A 182 -25.16 -0.93 6.82
C LEU A 182 -26.67 -0.76 6.64
N ARG A 183 -27.33 -0.07 7.58
CA ARG A 183 -28.73 0.34 7.50
C ARG A 183 -28.91 1.64 6.71
N ALA A 184 -27.83 2.31 6.30
CA ALA A 184 -27.93 3.55 5.54
C ALA A 184 -28.61 3.20 4.22
N PRO A 185 -29.64 3.98 3.82
CA PRO A 185 -30.36 3.73 2.59
C PRO A 185 -29.40 3.57 1.40
N ASN A 186 -28.34 4.36 1.32
CA ASN A 186 -27.51 4.38 0.10
C ASN A 186 -26.63 3.12 -0.11
N PHE A 187 -26.47 2.24 0.88
CA PHE A 187 -25.58 1.08 0.78
C PHE A 187 -26.25 -0.15 0.16
N LEU A 188 -27.50 -0.49 0.57
CA LEU A 188 -28.23 -1.71 0.17
C LEU A 188 -29.71 -1.44 -0.20
N LEU A 189 -30.05 -0.31 -0.83
CA LEU A 189 -31.43 -0.14 -1.32
C LEU A 189 -31.68 -0.94 -2.59
N VAL A 190 -32.47 -2.00 -2.42
CA VAL A 190 -33.21 -2.65 -3.52
C VAL A 190 -34.38 -1.76 -4.00
N ASN A 191 -34.84 -0.83 -3.16
CA ASN A 191 -35.91 0.14 -3.46
C ASN A 191 -35.51 1.55 -3.03
N ASN A 192 -35.37 2.49 -3.95
CA ASN A 192 -34.93 3.85 -3.65
C ASN A 192 -36.13 4.74 -3.31
N PRO A 193 -36.21 5.32 -2.09
CA PRO A 193 -37.34 6.19 -1.72
C PRO A 193 -37.37 7.52 -2.49
N ALA A 194 -36.29 7.90 -3.17
CA ALA A 194 -36.23 9.09 -4.01
C ALA A 194 -36.79 8.88 -5.43
N THR A 195 -37.08 7.65 -5.83
CA THR A 195 -37.68 7.32 -7.13
C THR A 195 -39.15 6.95 -6.96
N PRO A 196 -40.04 7.42 -7.86
CA PRO A 196 -41.48 7.18 -7.75
C PRO A 196 -41.90 5.73 -8.07
N ARG A 197 -40.95 4.84 -8.39
CA ARG A 197 -41.21 3.46 -8.79
C ARG A 197 -40.64 2.53 -7.72
N ASN A 198 -41.41 1.51 -7.34
CA ASN A 198 -40.94 0.54 -6.36
C ASN A 198 -40.02 -0.50 -7.03
N GLU A 199 -38.70 -0.32 -6.97
CA GLU A 199 -37.77 -1.14 -7.76
C GLU A 199 -37.69 -2.60 -7.28
N THR A 200 -37.95 -2.86 -5.99
CA THR A 200 -38.05 -4.25 -5.47
C THR A 200 -39.19 -5.01 -6.14
N GLN A 201 -40.33 -4.34 -6.34
CA GLN A 201 -41.50 -4.95 -6.98
C GLN A 201 -41.22 -5.24 -8.44
N ILE A 202 -40.55 -4.32 -9.15
CA ILE A 202 -40.17 -4.53 -10.55
C ILE A 202 -39.16 -5.68 -10.66
N ALA A 203 -38.14 -5.72 -9.81
CA ALA A 203 -37.15 -6.80 -9.80
C ALA A 203 -37.79 -8.17 -9.47
N ALA A 204 -38.72 -8.21 -8.51
CA ALA A 204 -39.48 -9.40 -8.17
C ALA A 204 -40.37 -9.86 -9.33
N LEU A 205 -41.05 -8.94 -10.00
CA LEU A 205 -41.93 -9.25 -11.12
C LEU A 205 -41.15 -9.80 -12.32
N VAL A 206 -39.98 -9.22 -12.63
CA VAL A 206 -39.08 -9.71 -13.69
C VAL A 206 -38.48 -11.08 -13.33
N GLY A 207 -38.08 -11.27 -12.07
CA GLY A 207 -37.57 -12.56 -11.58
C GLY A 207 -38.61 -13.68 -11.69
N VAL A 208 -39.80 -13.46 -11.13
CA VAL A 208 -40.89 -14.45 -11.15
C VAL A 208 -41.33 -14.76 -12.58
N THR A 209 -41.47 -13.76 -13.44
CA THR A 209 -41.86 -13.99 -14.84
C THR A 209 -40.81 -14.83 -15.60
N ALA A 210 -39.52 -14.52 -15.46
CA ALA A 210 -38.45 -15.31 -16.08
C ALA A 210 -38.41 -16.75 -15.53
N GLY A 211 -38.56 -16.94 -14.22
CA GLY A 211 -38.59 -18.26 -13.58
C GLY A 211 -39.79 -19.10 -14.03
N VAL A 212 -40.98 -18.51 -14.14
CA VAL A 212 -42.20 -19.18 -14.62
C VAL A 212 -42.08 -19.54 -16.10
N LEU A 213 -41.51 -18.68 -16.94
CA LEU A 213 -41.31 -18.96 -18.36
C LEU A 213 -40.35 -20.13 -18.58
N VAL A 214 -39.20 -20.13 -17.90
CA VAL A 214 -38.20 -21.21 -18.02
C VAL A 214 -38.70 -22.50 -17.38
N GLY A 215 -39.32 -22.41 -16.20
CA GLY A 215 -39.94 -23.56 -15.53
C GLY A 215 -41.04 -24.17 -16.40
N GLY A 216 -41.95 -23.36 -16.92
CA GLY A 216 -43.03 -23.80 -17.82
C GLY A 216 -42.52 -24.47 -19.09
N ALA A 217 -41.52 -23.88 -19.75
CA ALA A 217 -40.90 -24.48 -20.94
C ALA A 217 -40.27 -25.85 -20.64
N LEU A 218 -39.64 -26.01 -19.47
CA LEU A 218 -39.04 -27.28 -19.04
C LEU A 218 -40.09 -28.33 -18.62
N VAL A 219 -41.26 -27.90 -18.12
CA VAL A 219 -42.41 -28.79 -17.87
C VAL A 219 -42.97 -29.30 -19.19
N VAL A 220 -43.16 -28.42 -20.19
CA VAL A 220 -43.63 -28.80 -21.54
C VAL A 220 -42.65 -29.76 -22.21
N ALA A 221 -41.34 -29.57 -21.99
CA ALA A 221 -40.30 -30.48 -22.45
C ALA A 221 -40.17 -31.81 -21.66
N GLY A 222 -41.11 -32.11 -20.75
CA GLY A 222 -41.17 -33.37 -20.00
C GLY A 222 -40.19 -33.49 -18.83
N ARG A 223 -39.42 -32.45 -18.49
CA ARG A 223 -38.37 -32.48 -17.46
C ARG A 223 -38.82 -31.87 -16.13
N ARG A 224 -39.86 -32.44 -15.51
CA ARG A 224 -40.56 -31.88 -14.32
C ARG A 224 -39.68 -31.54 -13.13
N TRP A 225 -38.73 -32.41 -12.75
CA TRP A 225 -37.81 -32.12 -11.63
C TRP A 225 -36.81 -31.00 -11.94
N ARG A 226 -36.29 -30.96 -13.18
CA ARG A 226 -35.39 -29.89 -13.64
C ARG A 226 -36.13 -28.57 -13.80
N ALA A 227 -37.42 -28.61 -14.14
CA ALA A 227 -38.24 -27.41 -14.27
C ALA A 227 -38.34 -26.61 -12.97
N VAL A 228 -38.50 -27.29 -11.83
CA VAL A 228 -38.56 -26.65 -10.51
C VAL A 228 -37.19 -26.07 -10.14
N ALA A 229 -36.12 -26.87 -10.27
CA ALA A 229 -34.78 -26.43 -9.92
C ALA A 229 -34.30 -25.24 -10.79
N TRP A 230 -34.48 -25.32 -12.10
CA TRP A 230 -34.09 -24.24 -13.01
C TRP A 230 -35.04 -23.04 -12.94
N GLY A 231 -36.34 -23.25 -12.67
CA GLY A 231 -37.29 -22.16 -12.46
C GLY A 231 -36.92 -21.30 -11.23
N ILE A 232 -36.55 -21.93 -10.11
CA ILE A 232 -36.10 -21.23 -8.90
C ILE A 232 -34.74 -20.55 -9.13
N ALA A 233 -33.79 -21.24 -9.78
CA ALA A 233 -32.47 -20.69 -10.07
C ALA A 233 -32.55 -19.46 -10.98
N VAL A 234 -33.34 -19.53 -12.05
CA VAL A 234 -33.58 -18.40 -12.96
C VAL A 234 -34.33 -17.28 -12.25
N SER A 235 -35.38 -17.59 -11.48
CA SER A 235 -36.12 -16.55 -10.73
C SER A 235 -35.21 -15.79 -9.77
N THR A 236 -34.35 -16.50 -9.04
CA THR A 236 -33.42 -15.90 -8.08
C THR A 236 -32.31 -15.13 -8.78
N GLY A 237 -31.72 -15.70 -9.84
CA GLY A 237 -30.66 -15.04 -10.62
C GLY A 237 -31.16 -13.78 -11.32
N THR A 238 -32.33 -13.84 -11.96
CA THR A 238 -32.94 -12.68 -12.63
C THR A 238 -33.41 -11.63 -11.64
N PHE A 239 -33.93 -12.01 -10.46
CA PHE A 239 -34.24 -11.07 -9.38
C PHE A 239 -32.99 -10.32 -8.91
N VAL A 240 -31.88 -11.02 -8.64
CA VAL A 240 -30.62 -10.41 -8.21
C VAL A 240 -30.07 -9.47 -9.29
N LEU A 241 -30.09 -9.89 -10.55
CA LEU A 241 -29.66 -9.05 -11.68
C LEU A 241 -30.54 -7.81 -11.85
N ALA A 242 -31.87 -7.95 -11.76
CA ALA A 242 -32.80 -6.84 -11.87
C ALA A 242 -32.67 -5.88 -10.68
N ALA A 243 -32.46 -6.39 -9.46
CA ALA A 243 -32.19 -5.60 -8.27
C ALA A 243 -30.86 -4.82 -8.39
N LEU A 244 -29.82 -5.43 -8.95
CA LEU A 244 -28.54 -4.77 -9.23
C LEU A 244 -28.66 -3.70 -10.33
N TYR A 245 -29.51 -3.94 -11.33
CA TYR A 245 -29.70 -3.02 -12.45
C TYR A 245 -30.58 -1.81 -12.09
N LEU A 246 -31.67 -2.05 -11.35
CA LEU A 246 -32.69 -1.04 -10.99
C LEU A 246 -32.34 -0.30 -9.69
N GLY A 247 -31.60 -0.90 -8.77
CA GLY A 247 -31.24 -0.29 -7.49
C GLY A 247 -30.26 0.89 -7.64
N PHE A 248 -30.62 2.05 -7.10
CA PHE A 248 -29.77 3.26 -7.06
C PHE A 248 -28.78 3.24 -5.87
N GLY A 249 -28.09 2.12 -5.66
CA GLY A 249 -27.17 1.92 -4.54
C GLY A 249 -25.68 1.95 -4.92
N ALA A 250 -24.81 1.96 -3.91
CA ALA A 250 -23.36 1.85 -4.07
C ALA A 250 -22.94 0.59 -4.88
N VAL A 251 -23.70 -0.51 -4.78
CA VAL A 251 -23.42 -1.77 -5.48
C VAL A 251 -23.53 -1.61 -7.00
N ARG A 252 -24.63 -1.03 -7.52
CA ARG A 252 -24.80 -0.79 -8.97
C ARG A 252 -23.68 0.08 -9.51
N ASN A 253 -23.40 1.18 -8.82
CA ASN A 253 -22.32 2.09 -9.23
C ASN A 253 -20.97 1.37 -9.23
N SER A 254 -20.68 0.53 -8.23
CA SER A 254 -19.44 -0.23 -8.16
C SER A 254 -19.34 -1.30 -9.25
N VAL A 255 -20.41 -2.02 -9.55
CA VAL A 255 -20.44 -3.04 -10.61
C VAL A 255 -20.30 -2.40 -11.99
N LEU A 256 -21.05 -1.33 -12.28
CA LEU A 256 -20.94 -0.61 -13.54
C LEU A 256 -19.53 -0.02 -13.71
N LEU A 257 -18.98 0.55 -12.65
CA LEU A 257 -17.62 1.07 -12.64
C LEU A 257 -16.61 -0.05 -12.89
N ALA A 258 -16.71 -1.18 -12.20
CA ALA A 258 -15.80 -2.31 -12.36
C ALA A 258 -15.84 -2.89 -13.79
N ILE A 259 -17.02 -3.02 -14.38
CA ILE A 259 -17.17 -3.48 -15.77
C ILE A 259 -16.54 -2.45 -16.73
N ALA A 260 -16.89 -1.17 -16.60
CA ALA A 260 -16.37 -0.13 -17.49
C ALA A 260 -14.84 -0.01 -17.40
N VAL A 261 -14.30 0.05 -16.18
CA VAL A 261 -12.87 0.09 -15.91
C VAL A 261 -12.18 -1.16 -16.43
N GLY A 262 -12.74 -2.35 -16.17
CA GLY A 262 -12.18 -3.63 -16.62
C GLY A 262 -12.06 -3.71 -18.14
N VAL A 263 -13.12 -3.33 -18.87
CA VAL A 263 -13.12 -3.30 -20.34
C VAL A 263 -12.10 -2.30 -20.87
N VAL A 264 -12.12 -1.06 -20.39
CA VAL A 264 -11.22 -0.01 -20.89
C VAL A 264 -9.76 -0.32 -20.55
N SER A 265 -9.46 -0.78 -19.34
CA SER A 265 -8.09 -1.11 -18.93
C SER A 265 -7.54 -2.30 -19.71
N THR A 266 -8.38 -3.31 -19.99
CA THR A 266 -8.00 -4.46 -20.80
C THR A 266 -7.74 -4.05 -22.25
N ALA A 267 -8.60 -3.20 -22.83
CA ALA A 267 -8.41 -2.70 -24.19
C ALA A 267 -7.13 -1.86 -24.33
N LEU A 268 -6.86 -0.96 -23.37
CA LEU A 268 -5.63 -0.16 -23.34
C LEU A 268 -4.39 -1.03 -23.08
N GLY A 269 -4.47 -1.99 -22.15
CA GLY A 269 -3.39 -2.92 -21.86
C GLY A 269 -3.04 -3.78 -23.08
N PHE A 270 -4.06 -4.30 -23.76
CA PHE A 270 -3.91 -5.03 -25.03
C PHE A 270 -3.28 -4.16 -26.13
N LEU A 271 -3.70 -2.89 -26.25
CA LEU A 271 -3.11 -1.96 -27.20
C LEU A 271 -1.62 -1.73 -26.90
N PHE A 272 -1.27 -1.52 -25.62
CA PHE A 272 0.13 -1.40 -25.23
C PHE A 272 0.93 -2.68 -25.46
N ALA A 273 0.34 -3.86 -25.24
CA ALA A 273 0.97 -5.15 -25.52
C ALA A 273 1.27 -5.30 -27.01
N LEU A 274 0.28 -5.02 -27.87
CA LEU A 274 0.44 -5.04 -29.32
C LEU A 274 1.48 -4.03 -29.81
N LEU A 275 1.45 -2.79 -29.31
CA LEU A 275 2.46 -1.79 -29.66
C LEU A 275 3.85 -2.20 -29.17
N SER A 276 3.93 -2.76 -27.96
CA SER A 276 5.18 -3.22 -27.36
C SER A 276 5.74 -4.47 -28.02
N GLU A 277 4.96 -5.25 -28.75
CA GLU A 277 5.44 -6.50 -29.37
C GLU A 277 5.57 -6.40 -30.89
N ARG A 278 4.63 -5.74 -31.56
CA ARG A 278 4.52 -5.69 -33.02
C ARG A 278 4.95 -4.37 -33.64
N SER A 279 5.09 -3.28 -32.88
CA SER A 279 5.46 -1.98 -33.44
C SER A 279 6.94 -1.90 -33.82
N ARG A 280 7.21 -1.18 -34.92
CA ARG A 280 8.57 -0.80 -35.38
C ARG A 280 8.98 0.61 -34.93
N LEU A 281 8.13 1.30 -34.17
CA LEU A 281 8.42 2.66 -33.70
C LEU A 281 9.62 2.67 -32.75
N PRO A 282 10.51 3.68 -32.83
CA PRO A 282 11.66 3.79 -31.93
C PRO A 282 11.23 4.02 -30.47
N THR A 283 10.06 4.64 -30.25
CA THR A 283 9.45 4.86 -28.93
C THR A 283 8.95 3.58 -28.24
N ARG A 284 8.90 2.43 -28.94
CA ARG A 284 8.51 1.13 -28.36
C ARG A 284 9.30 0.77 -27.09
N ARG A 285 10.60 1.10 -27.07
CA ARG A 285 11.49 0.82 -25.93
C ARG A 285 11.10 1.57 -24.65
N LEU A 286 10.35 2.66 -24.79
CA LEU A 286 9.87 3.47 -23.68
C LEU A 286 8.57 2.91 -23.08
N LEU A 287 7.78 2.14 -23.85
CA LEU A 287 6.48 1.63 -23.40
C LEU A 287 6.58 0.74 -22.16
N GLY A 288 7.57 -0.17 -22.09
CA GLY A 288 7.74 -1.05 -20.92
C GLY A 288 7.91 -0.28 -19.61
N PRO A 289 8.94 0.59 -19.49
CA PRO A 289 9.14 1.40 -18.29
C PRO A 289 7.96 2.33 -17.96
N PHE A 290 7.37 2.99 -18.97
CA PHE A 290 6.25 3.92 -18.74
C PHE A 290 4.98 3.19 -18.30
N SER A 291 4.74 1.97 -18.79
CA SER A 291 3.62 1.16 -18.36
C SER A 291 3.74 0.72 -16.90
N ILE A 292 4.94 0.55 -16.34
CA ILE A 292 5.08 0.03 -14.96
C ILE A 292 4.98 1.15 -13.90
N LEU A 293 5.24 2.41 -14.27
CA LEU A 293 5.20 3.57 -13.36
C LEU A 293 3.94 3.66 -12.48
N PRO A 294 2.72 3.45 -12.99
CA PRO A 294 1.52 3.55 -12.17
C PRO A 294 1.39 2.43 -11.12
N ILE A 295 2.04 1.28 -11.31
CA ILE A 295 2.02 0.17 -10.34
C ILE A 295 2.86 0.52 -9.10
N ILE A 296 3.97 1.22 -9.30
CA ILE A 296 4.88 1.63 -8.21
C ILE A 296 4.23 2.72 -7.35
N THR A 297 3.34 3.51 -7.95
CA THR A 297 2.67 4.62 -7.27
C THR A 297 1.54 4.10 -6.38
N PRO A 298 1.53 4.40 -5.07
CA PRO A 298 0.44 3.98 -4.20
C PRO A 298 -0.91 4.49 -4.71
N PRO A 299 -2.00 3.71 -4.65
CA PRO A 299 -3.31 4.10 -5.20
C PRO A 299 -3.82 5.45 -4.67
N PHE A 300 -3.52 5.77 -3.41
CA PHE A 300 -3.87 7.05 -2.80
C PHE A 300 -3.21 8.25 -3.48
N VAL A 301 -1.94 8.12 -3.89
CA VAL A 301 -1.20 9.20 -4.55
C VAL A 301 -1.83 9.53 -5.90
N LEU A 302 -2.26 8.51 -6.64
CA LEU A 302 -2.98 8.71 -7.91
C LEU A 302 -4.31 9.44 -7.69
N GLY A 303 -5.05 9.11 -6.63
CA GLY A 303 -6.26 9.83 -6.24
C GLY A 303 -6.01 11.30 -5.91
N LEU A 304 -4.97 11.61 -5.11
CA LEU A 304 -4.58 12.98 -4.82
C LEU A 304 -4.14 13.74 -6.06
N ALA A 305 -3.36 13.12 -6.95
CA ALA A 305 -2.94 13.72 -8.21
C ALA A 305 -4.15 14.09 -9.06
N MET A 306 -5.15 13.20 -9.16
CA MET A 306 -6.40 13.48 -9.87
C MET A 306 -7.16 14.67 -9.25
N ILE A 307 -7.21 14.77 -7.92
CA ILE A 307 -7.86 15.92 -7.24
C ILE A 307 -7.09 17.22 -7.50
N PHE A 308 -5.75 17.19 -7.47
CA PHE A 308 -4.95 18.39 -7.72
C PHE A 308 -4.92 18.82 -9.19
N LEU A 309 -5.03 17.88 -10.14
CA LEU A 309 -5.14 18.22 -11.56
C LEU A 309 -6.56 18.64 -11.95
N PHE A 310 -7.55 17.88 -11.50
CA PHE A 310 -8.92 17.94 -12.03
C PHE A 310 -10.01 18.32 -11.01
N GLY A 311 -9.64 18.61 -9.76
CA GLY A 311 -10.58 19.07 -8.74
C GLY A 311 -11.12 20.48 -9.01
N ARG A 312 -11.98 20.97 -8.10
CA ARG A 312 -12.68 22.27 -8.25
C ARG A 312 -11.72 23.47 -8.42
N ARG A 313 -10.52 23.38 -7.84
CA ARG A 313 -9.41 24.33 -8.00
C ARG A 313 -8.16 23.62 -8.53
N GLY A 314 -8.35 22.65 -9.42
CA GLY A 314 -7.25 21.87 -10.00
C GLY A 314 -6.42 22.67 -11.00
N PHE A 315 -5.19 22.25 -11.22
CA PHE A 315 -4.29 22.87 -12.19
C PHE A 315 -4.90 22.90 -13.59
N ILE A 316 -5.37 21.76 -14.10
CA ILE A 316 -5.93 21.68 -15.46
C ILE A 316 -7.32 22.31 -15.50
N THR A 317 -8.20 21.95 -14.58
CA THR A 317 -9.60 22.38 -14.63
C THR A 317 -9.76 23.88 -14.35
N TYR A 318 -9.12 24.40 -13.31
CA TYR A 318 -9.30 25.80 -12.90
C TYR A 318 -8.23 26.74 -13.47
N GLN A 319 -6.94 26.39 -13.40
CA GLN A 319 -5.88 27.32 -13.84
C GLN A 319 -5.73 27.37 -15.37
N VAL A 320 -5.82 26.22 -16.04
CA VAL A 320 -5.69 26.17 -17.51
C VAL A 320 -7.02 26.43 -18.21
N LEU A 321 -8.09 25.76 -17.79
CA LEU A 321 -9.39 25.82 -18.48
C LEU A 321 -10.37 26.84 -17.88
N GLY A 322 -10.15 27.35 -16.66
CA GLY A 322 -11.07 28.30 -16.00
C GLY A 322 -12.41 27.70 -15.55
N ILE A 323 -12.56 26.38 -15.59
CA ILE A 323 -13.81 25.67 -15.28
C ILE A 323 -13.80 25.22 -13.82
N SER A 324 -14.92 25.35 -13.12
CA SER A 324 -15.12 24.73 -11.81
C SER A 324 -16.18 23.63 -11.90
N THR A 325 -15.75 22.37 -11.85
CA THR A 325 -16.66 21.21 -11.91
C THR A 325 -16.38 20.22 -10.78
N ASN A 326 -17.42 19.50 -10.37
CA ASN A 326 -17.33 18.44 -9.36
C ASN A 326 -17.33 17.04 -9.99
N ILE A 327 -17.32 16.94 -11.32
CA ILE A 327 -17.48 15.65 -12.04
C ILE A 327 -16.39 14.63 -11.68
N PHE A 328 -15.19 15.11 -11.31
CA PHE A 328 -14.05 14.29 -10.89
C PHE A 328 -14.11 13.79 -9.45
N PHE A 329 -15.06 14.26 -8.62
CA PHE A 329 -15.33 13.69 -7.29
C PHE A 329 -16.36 12.56 -7.33
N GLY A 330 -16.85 12.20 -8.52
CA GLY A 330 -17.81 11.12 -8.74
C GLY A 330 -17.22 9.91 -9.45
N PRO A 331 -18.07 9.01 -10.00
CA PRO A 331 -17.66 7.78 -10.66
C PRO A 331 -16.63 7.97 -11.78
N LEU A 332 -16.67 9.10 -12.48
CA LEU A 332 -15.73 9.40 -13.57
C LEU A 332 -14.29 9.57 -13.06
N GLY A 333 -14.09 10.31 -11.96
CA GLY A 333 -12.76 10.48 -11.38
C GLY A 333 -12.20 9.17 -10.85
N VAL A 334 -13.05 8.35 -10.21
CA VAL A 334 -12.68 7.01 -9.74
C VAL A 334 -12.33 6.10 -10.93
N ALA A 335 -13.14 6.13 -12.01
CA ALA A 335 -12.89 5.34 -13.21
C ALA A 335 -11.53 5.63 -13.83
N ILE A 336 -11.21 6.92 -14.03
CA ILE A 336 -9.94 7.33 -14.65
C ILE A 336 -8.76 6.90 -13.76
N ALA A 337 -8.84 7.15 -12.45
CA ALA A 337 -7.79 6.73 -11.52
C ALA A 337 -7.59 5.20 -11.57
N GLN A 338 -8.66 4.42 -11.56
CA GLN A 338 -8.59 2.97 -11.63
C GLN A 338 -8.06 2.48 -12.98
N ILE A 339 -8.48 3.08 -14.11
CA ILE A 339 -7.98 2.72 -15.44
C ILE A 339 -6.46 2.92 -15.50
N LEU A 340 -5.96 4.06 -15.03
CA LEU A 340 -4.52 4.33 -14.99
C LEU A 340 -3.76 3.34 -14.09
N ALA A 341 -4.37 2.91 -12.98
CA ALA A 341 -3.76 1.95 -12.06
C ALA A 341 -3.77 0.51 -12.60
N TYR A 342 -4.83 0.08 -13.28
CA TYR A 342 -5.02 -1.31 -13.72
C TYR A 342 -4.55 -1.60 -15.15
N THR A 343 -4.45 -0.59 -16.03
CA THR A 343 -3.94 -0.74 -17.40
C THR A 343 -2.53 -1.38 -17.43
N PRO A 344 -1.57 -0.99 -16.57
CA PRO A 344 -0.27 -1.66 -16.46
C PRO A 344 -0.35 -3.15 -16.17
N ILE A 345 -1.23 -3.53 -15.25
CA ILE A 345 -1.40 -4.93 -14.84
C ILE A 345 -1.97 -5.72 -16.01
N ALA A 346 -2.98 -5.19 -16.70
CA ALA A 346 -3.54 -5.80 -17.91
C ALA A 346 -2.47 -5.96 -19.01
N TYR A 347 -1.64 -4.93 -19.24
CA TYR A 347 -0.52 -4.99 -20.19
C TYR A 347 0.51 -6.07 -19.85
N LEU A 348 0.85 -6.27 -18.57
CA LEU A 348 1.85 -7.27 -18.16
C LEU A 348 1.33 -8.72 -18.22
N VAL A 349 0.01 -8.91 -18.13
CA VAL A 349 -0.63 -10.23 -18.16
C VAL A 349 -0.91 -10.71 -19.58
N LEU A 350 -1.22 -9.78 -20.50
CA LEU A 350 -1.55 -10.05 -21.91
C LEU A 350 -0.31 -10.18 -22.80
#